data_AF-A0A4Q9LV19-F1
#
_entry.id   AF-A0A4Q9LV19-F1
#
_cell.length_a   1.000
_cell.length_b   1.000
_cell.length_c   1.000
_cell.angle_alpha   90.00
_cell.angle_beta   90.00
_cell.angle_gamma   90.00
#
_symmetry.space_group_name_H-M   'P 1'
#
loop_
_entity.id
_entity.type
_entity.pdbx_description
1 polymer ?
#
loop_
_entity_poly.entity_id
_entity_poly.type
_entity_poly.pdbx_seq_one_letter_code
_entity_poly.pdbx_strand_id
1 'polypeptide(L)'
;MFLIFLNSILILLGLIATIIGLAVGLYKAVQFIEDKTYAAKKRIENIITAVSIFHIFLILRKFSLFLVGFSLCIQFLFYSLLDIYPAILPTNIYFVVGSLMAVINHFLFLRALVKGDHYILEMIFYFIVVVWLTPFCFFLSLSANDETLPVKGTKTKTRAGELIKRLFDFSEFRK
;
A
#
# COMPACT_ATOMS: atom_id res chain seq x y z
N MET A 1 -26.83 -28.33 -26.08
CA MET A 1 -25.57 -27.73 -26.61
C MET A 1 -25.64 -26.21 -26.68
N PHE A 2 -26.69 -25.60 -27.27
CA PHE A 2 -26.85 -24.13 -27.34
C PHE A 2 -26.80 -23.41 -25.98
N LEU A 3 -27.48 -23.93 -24.94
CA LEU A 3 -27.46 -23.33 -23.60
C LEU A 3 -26.07 -23.36 -22.94
N ILE A 4 -25.28 -24.40 -23.18
CA ILE A 4 -23.90 -24.51 -22.66
C ILE A 4 -23.02 -23.46 -23.35
N PHE A 5 -23.16 -23.33 -24.68
CA PHE A 5 -22.47 -22.29 -25.45
C PHE A 5 -22.82 -20.88 -24.96
N LEU A 6 -24.10 -20.59 -24.72
CA LEU A 6 -24.55 -19.31 -24.16
C LEU A 6 -24.03 -19.09 -22.72
N ASN A 7 -23.99 -20.13 -21.88
CA ASN A 7 -23.40 -20.00 -20.56
C ASN A 7 -21.90 -19.68 -20.63
N SER A 8 -21.17 -20.32 -21.53
CA SER A 8 -19.74 -20.03 -21.74
C SER A 8 -19.49 -18.60 -22.21
N ILE A 9 -20.31 -18.05 -23.12
CA ILE A 9 -20.17 -16.66 -23.56
C ILE A 9 -20.44 -15.68 -22.40
N LEU A 10 -21.44 -15.97 -21.56
CA LEU A 10 -21.77 -15.13 -20.40
C LEU A 10 -20.66 -15.13 -19.35
N ILE A 11 -20.05 -16.29 -19.06
CA ILE A 11 -18.90 -16.37 -18.16
C ILE A 11 -17.72 -15.57 -18.70
N LEU A 12 -17.43 -15.67 -20.00
CA LEU A 12 -16.35 -14.90 -20.65
C LEU A 12 -16.61 -13.39 -20.55
N LEU A 13 -17.82 -12.94 -20.88
CA LEU A 13 -18.21 -11.54 -20.78
C LEU A 13 -18.13 -11.04 -19.33
N GLY A 14 -18.57 -11.84 -18.36
CA GLY A 14 -18.46 -11.53 -16.94
C GLY A 14 -17.00 -11.38 -16.48
N LEU A 15 -16.11 -12.23 -16.98
CA LEU A 15 -14.68 -12.18 -16.66
C LEU A 15 -14.02 -10.92 -17.23
N ILE A 16 -14.31 -10.58 -18.49
CA ILE A 16 -13.84 -9.34 -19.13
C ILE A 16 -14.37 -8.12 -18.38
N ALA A 17 -15.67 -8.08 -18.07
CA ALA A 17 -16.27 -6.98 -17.32
C ALA A 17 -15.65 -6.82 -15.92
N THR A 18 -15.32 -7.92 -15.25
CA THR A 18 -14.64 -7.90 -13.95
C THR A 18 -13.23 -7.32 -14.05
N ILE A 19 -12.46 -7.70 -15.08
CA ILE A 19 -11.12 -7.14 -15.31
C ILE A 19 -11.20 -5.63 -15.58
N ILE A 20 -12.12 -5.20 -16.44
CA ILE A 20 -12.32 -3.78 -16.75
C ILE A 20 -12.74 -3.01 -15.49
N GLY A 21 -13.70 -3.56 -14.73
CA GLY A 21 -14.16 -2.95 -13.47
C GLY A 21 -13.04 -2.79 -12.46
N LEU A 22 -12.17 -3.80 -12.32
CA LEU A 22 -10.99 -3.73 -11.47
C LEU A 22 -9.99 -2.69 -11.96
N ALA A 23 -9.70 -2.66 -13.27
CA ALA A 23 -8.79 -1.67 -13.86
C ALA A 23 -9.28 -0.23 -13.65
N VAL A 24 -10.57 0.05 -13.89
CA VAL A 24 -11.18 1.37 -13.64
C VAL A 24 -11.15 1.73 -12.15
N GLY A 25 -11.39 0.74 -11.27
CA GLY A 25 -11.31 0.93 -9.82
C GLY A 25 -9.90 1.35 -9.37
N LEU A 26 -8.88 0.66 -9.86
CA LEU A 26 -7.48 0.97 -9.57
C LEU A 26 -7.06 2.34 -10.14
N TYR A 27 -7.42 2.63 -11.39
CA TYR A 27 -7.16 3.92 -12.02
C TYR A 27 -7.74 5.08 -11.21
N LYS A 28 -9.00 4.97 -10.77
CA LYS A 28 -9.63 5.99 -9.91
C LYS A 28 -8.98 6.09 -8.53
N ALA A 29 -8.50 4.98 -7.98
CA ALA A 29 -7.80 4.99 -6.70
C ALA A 29 -6.45 5.73 -6.80
N VAL A 30 -5.69 5.49 -7.87
CA VAL A 30 -4.43 6.20 -8.16
C VAL A 30 -4.69 7.68 -8.37
N GLN A 31 -5.63 8.04 -9.24
CA GLN A 31 -6.01 9.44 -9.47
C GLN A 31 -6.45 10.14 -8.17
N PHE A 32 -7.19 9.45 -7.29
CA PHE A 32 -7.57 9.99 -5.99
C PHE A 32 -6.36 10.24 -5.06
N ILE A 33 -5.35 9.37 -5.11
CA ILE A 33 -4.12 9.53 -4.33
C ILE A 33 -3.32 10.74 -4.84
N GLU A 34 -3.22 10.90 -6.15
CA GLU A 34 -2.51 12.00 -6.82
C GLU A 34 -3.17 13.35 -6.52
N ASP A 35 -4.49 13.46 -6.77
CA ASP A 35 -5.23 14.72 -6.64
C ASP A 35 -5.40 15.16 -5.18
N LYS A 36 -5.49 14.20 -4.24
CA LYS A 36 -5.90 14.46 -2.85
C LYS A 36 -5.05 13.70 -1.83
N THR A 37 -3.74 13.92 -1.86
CA THR A 37 -2.76 13.25 -0.98
C THR A 37 -3.13 13.24 0.51
N TYR A 38 -3.60 14.37 1.08
CA TYR A 38 -4.00 14.41 2.49
C TYR A 38 -5.26 13.56 2.78
N ALA A 39 -6.25 13.58 1.88
CA ALA A 39 -7.45 12.75 2.01
C ALA A 39 -7.12 11.27 1.81
N ALA A 40 -6.18 10.95 0.91
CA ALA A 40 -5.66 9.62 0.69
C ALA A 40 -4.94 9.09 1.94
N LYS A 41 -4.05 9.87 2.55
CA LYS A 41 -3.42 9.55 3.84
C LYS A 41 -4.46 9.17 4.90
N LYS A 42 -5.49 10.00 5.07
CA LYS A 42 -6.56 9.74 6.05
C LYS A 42 -7.38 8.49 5.71
N ARG A 43 -7.64 8.24 4.42
CA ARG A 43 -8.32 7.01 3.97
C ARG A 43 -7.49 5.77 4.29
N ILE A 44 -6.18 5.79 4.03
CA ILE A 44 -5.28 4.67 4.34
C ILE A 44 -5.20 4.46 5.85
N GLU A 45 -5.10 5.52 6.65
CA GLU A 45 -5.14 5.44 8.12
C GLU A 45 -6.43 4.76 8.63
N ASN A 46 -7.58 5.14 8.07
CA ASN A 46 -8.86 4.50 8.41
C ASN A 46 -8.90 3.03 7.99
N ILE A 47 -8.31 2.68 6.83
CA ILE A 47 -8.21 1.29 6.36
C ILE A 47 -7.35 0.47 7.33
N ILE A 48 -6.17 0.93 7.70
CA ILE A 48 -5.27 0.25 8.65
C ILE A 48 -5.99 0.06 9.99
N THR A 49 -6.68 1.08 10.48
CA THR A 49 -7.43 1.04 11.73
C THR A 49 -8.56 0.01 11.66
N ALA A 50 -9.35 0.01 10.57
CA ALA A 50 -10.44 -0.95 10.37
C ALA A 50 -9.93 -2.39 10.28
N VAL A 51 -8.85 -2.62 9.52
CA VAL A 51 -8.20 -3.94 9.41
C VAL A 51 -7.64 -4.37 10.77
N SER A 52 -7.02 -3.47 11.53
CA SER A 52 -6.52 -3.77 12.88
C SER A 52 -7.63 -4.16 13.86
N ILE A 53 -8.78 -3.47 13.82
CA ILE A 53 -9.98 -3.85 14.59
C ILE A 53 -10.49 -5.23 14.15
N PHE A 54 -10.48 -5.50 12.85
CA PHE A 54 -10.93 -6.78 12.31
C PHE A 54 -10.06 -7.97 12.78
N HIS A 55 -8.82 -7.74 13.22
CA HIS A 55 -8.01 -8.79 13.85
C HIS A 55 -8.60 -9.28 15.19
N ILE A 56 -9.38 -8.45 15.90
CA ILE A 56 -10.10 -8.88 17.10
C ILE A 56 -11.11 -9.98 16.74
N PHE A 57 -11.76 -9.86 15.58
CA PHE A 57 -12.69 -10.88 15.09
C PHE A 57 -11.98 -12.21 14.76
N LEU A 58 -10.72 -12.17 14.29
CA LEU A 58 -9.92 -13.39 14.08
C LEU A 58 -9.65 -14.13 15.39
N ILE A 59 -9.44 -13.41 16.50
CA ILE A 59 -9.24 -14.02 17.82
C ILE A 59 -10.51 -14.75 18.27
N LEU A 60 -11.69 -14.15 18.05
CA LEU A 60 -12.98 -14.78 18.37
C LEU A 60 -13.20 -16.09 17.58
N ARG A 61 -12.65 -16.16 16.36
CA ARG A 61 -12.66 -17.35 15.52
C ARG A 61 -11.57 -18.37 15.85
N LYS A 62 -10.85 -18.20 16.97
CA LYS A 62 -9.81 -19.11 17.47
C LYS A 62 -8.60 -19.25 16.54
N PHE A 63 -8.29 -18.24 15.73
CA PHE A 63 -6.99 -18.20 15.06
C PHE A 63 -5.85 -18.13 16.08
N SER A 64 -4.69 -18.68 15.72
CA SER A 64 -3.50 -18.66 16.60
C SER A 64 -3.10 -17.22 16.92
N LEU A 65 -2.92 -16.92 18.21
CA LEU A 65 -2.51 -15.58 18.67
C LEU A 65 -1.20 -15.12 18.05
N PHE A 66 -0.27 -16.03 17.76
CA PHE A 66 0.98 -15.70 17.08
C PHE A 66 0.73 -15.16 15.66
N LEU A 67 -0.20 -15.76 14.92
CA LEU A 67 -0.53 -15.36 13.56
C LEU A 67 -1.24 -14.00 13.55
N VAL A 68 -2.18 -13.79 14.47
CA VAL A 68 -2.86 -12.49 14.64
C VAL A 68 -1.87 -11.40 15.07
N GLY A 69 -1.01 -11.69 16.06
CA GLY A 69 -0.01 -10.75 16.56
C GLY A 69 1.04 -10.39 15.50
N PHE A 70 1.50 -11.36 14.72
CA PHE A 70 2.40 -11.12 13.60
C PHE A 70 1.76 -10.21 12.54
N SER A 71 0.50 -10.47 12.19
CA SER A 71 -0.26 -9.63 11.26
C SER A 71 -0.49 -8.21 11.79
N LEU A 72 -0.78 -8.05 13.08
CA LEU A 72 -0.87 -6.73 13.74
C LEU A 72 0.46 -5.98 13.75
N CYS A 73 1.59 -6.68 13.95
CA CYS A 73 2.91 -6.07 13.86
C CYS A 73 3.16 -5.48 12.46
N ILE A 74 2.73 -6.18 11.41
CA ILE A 74 2.80 -5.68 10.03
C ILE A 74 1.91 -4.44 9.85
N GLN A 75 0.68 -4.45 10.37
CA GLN A 75 -0.20 -3.28 10.34
C GLN A 75 0.44 -2.08 11.03
N PHE A 76 1.14 -2.29 12.15
CA PHE A 76 1.89 -1.25 12.84
C PHE A 76 3.05 -0.70 12.00
N LEU A 77 3.84 -1.55 11.34
CA LEU A 77 4.92 -1.08 10.45
C LEU A 77 4.39 -0.20 9.31
N PHE A 78 3.27 -0.61 8.71
CA PHE A 78 2.60 0.20 7.68
C PHE A 78 1.96 1.47 8.25
N TYR A 79 1.44 1.44 9.48
CA TYR A 79 0.96 2.65 10.15
C TYR A 79 2.09 3.66 10.36
N SER A 80 3.28 3.23 10.78
CA SER A 80 4.47 4.09 10.90
C SER A 80 4.87 4.73 9.57
N LEU A 81 4.53 4.11 8.44
CA LEU A 81 4.81 4.65 7.12
C LEU A 81 3.92 5.87 6.77
N LEU A 82 2.79 6.06 7.47
CA LEU A 82 1.93 7.24 7.30
C LEU A 82 2.62 8.55 7.72
N ASP A 83 3.62 8.50 8.60
CA ASP A 83 4.35 9.70 9.04
C ASP A 83 5.13 10.35 7.88
N ILE A 84 5.59 9.53 6.94
CA ILE A 84 6.44 9.93 5.80
C ILE A 84 5.58 10.14 4.53
N TYR A 85 4.31 9.70 4.56
CA TYR A 85 3.37 9.84 3.46
C TYR A 85 3.10 11.32 3.10
N PRO A 86 3.05 11.71 1.80
CA PRO A 86 3.01 10.85 0.60
C PRO A 86 4.39 10.48 0.03
N ALA A 87 5.48 11.05 0.55
CA ALA A 87 6.84 10.86 0.04
C ALA A 87 7.46 9.52 0.49
N ILE A 88 6.72 8.43 0.34
CA ILE A 88 7.20 7.07 0.63
C ILE A 88 8.22 6.65 -0.43
N LEU A 89 9.35 6.10 0.00
CA LEU A 89 10.36 5.54 -0.89
C LEU A 89 10.38 4.01 -0.77
N PRO A 90 10.65 3.28 -1.86
CA PRO A 90 10.78 1.82 -1.81
C PRO A 90 12.00 1.36 -1.00
N THR A 91 12.97 2.24 -0.73
CA THR A 91 14.16 1.96 0.09
C THR A 91 13.92 2.14 1.59
N ASN A 92 12.75 2.65 2.00
CA ASN A 92 12.44 2.85 3.40
C ASN A 92 12.41 1.50 4.14
N ILE A 93 13.10 1.41 5.27
CA ILE A 93 13.20 0.17 6.05
C ILE A 93 11.84 -0.37 6.47
N TYR A 94 10.89 0.49 6.85
CA TYR A 94 9.54 0.08 7.24
C TYR A 94 8.77 -0.49 6.05
N PHE A 95 8.97 0.06 4.86
CA PHE A 95 8.35 -0.44 3.64
C PHE A 95 8.94 -1.80 3.25
N VAL A 96 10.27 -1.92 3.18
CA VAL A 96 10.94 -3.19 2.80
C VAL A 96 10.62 -4.30 3.79
N VAL A 97 10.77 -4.05 5.09
CA VAL A 97 10.49 -5.04 6.13
C VAL A 97 9.00 -5.37 6.18
N GLY A 98 8.12 -4.36 6.09
CA GLY A 98 6.67 -4.55 6.06
C GLY A 98 6.21 -5.39 4.87
N SER A 99 6.73 -5.12 3.67
CA SER A 99 6.44 -5.90 2.46
C SER A 99 6.94 -7.34 2.57
N LEU A 100 8.18 -7.56 3.06
CA LEU A 100 8.71 -8.91 3.26
C LEU A 100 7.89 -9.69 4.29
N MET A 101 7.56 -9.06 5.41
CA MET A 101 6.71 -9.67 6.44
C MET A 101 5.30 -9.94 5.93
N ALA A 102 4.73 -9.09 5.06
CA ALA A 102 3.43 -9.34 4.43
C ALA A 102 3.44 -10.59 3.54
N VAL A 103 4.52 -10.83 2.79
CA VAL A 103 4.70 -12.06 2.01
C VAL A 103 4.82 -13.29 2.92
N ILE A 104 5.53 -13.20 4.05
CA ILE A 104 5.57 -14.29 5.03
C ILE A 104 4.17 -14.52 5.63
N ASN A 105 3.46 -13.46 5.99
CA ASN A 105 2.11 -13.50 6.55
C ASN A 105 1.11 -14.16 5.59
N HIS A 106 1.24 -13.89 4.28
CA HIS A 106 0.47 -14.55 3.24
C HIS A 106 0.57 -16.08 3.34
N PHE A 107 1.79 -16.63 3.43
CA PHE A 107 1.96 -18.09 3.51
C PHE A 107 1.45 -18.66 4.84
N LEU A 108 1.61 -17.92 5.94
CA LEU A 108 1.07 -18.32 7.25
C LEU A 108 -0.46 -18.37 7.26
N PHE A 109 -1.12 -17.34 6.73
CA PHE A 109 -2.58 -17.31 6.60
C PHE A 109 -3.09 -18.37 5.64
N LEU A 110 -2.43 -18.57 4.49
CA LEU A 110 -2.82 -19.60 3.54
C LEU A 110 -2.78 -20.99 4.20
N ARG A 111 -1.70 -21.30 4.92
CA ARG A 111 -1.59 -22.55 5.68
C ARG A 111 -2.69 -22.69 6.73
N ALA A 112 -2.98 -21.63 7.49
CA ALA A 112 -4.01 -21.65 8.54
C ALA A 112 -5.42 -21.83 7.96
N LEU A 113 -5.72 -21.12 6.87
CA LEU A 113 -7.03 -21.16 6.20
C LEU A 113 -7.27 -22.50 5.48
N VAL A 114 -6.24 -23.09 4.87
CA VAL A 114 -6.36 -24.41 4.19
C VAL A 114 -6.48 -25.56 5.19
N LYS A 115 -5.86 -25.44 6.38
CA LYS A 115 -6.00 -26.44 7.44
C LYS A 115 -7.39 -26.42 8.09
N GLY A 116 -8.06 -25.27 8.09
CA GLY A 116 -9.44 -25.15 8.57
C GLY A 116 -10.45 -25.49 7.48
N ASP A 117 -11.62 -25.99 7.87
CA ASP A 117 -12.73 -26.27 6.96
C ASP A 117 -13.49 -24.96 6.62
N HIS A 118 -12.78 -23.99 6.04
CA HIS A 118 -13.34 -22.69 5.66
C HIS A 118 -13.85 -22.68 4.21
N TYR A 119 -14.95 -21.97 3.96
CA TYR A 119 -15.46 -21.76 2.60
C TYR A 119 -14.47 -20.93 1.77
N ILE A 120 -14.39 -21.21 0.46
CA ILE A 120 -13.46 -20.52 -0.46
C ILE A 120 -13.67 -19.00 -0.45
N LEU A 121 -14.92 -18.55 -0.45
CA LEU A 121 -15.22 -17.11 -0.40
C LEU A 121 -14.75 -16.45 0.90
N GLU A 122 -14.82 -17.18 2.01
CA GLU A 122 -14.33 -16.72 3.30
C GLU A 122 -12.79 -16.59 3.29
N MET A 123 -12.11 -17.58 2.71
CA MET A 123 -10.65 -17.55 2.52
C MET A 123 -10.23 -16.34 1.67
N ILE A 124 -10.91 -16.10 0.55
CA ILE A 124 -10.63 -14.95 -0.33
C ILE A 124 -10.83 -13.64 0.44
N PHE A 125 -11.92 -13.52 1.22
CA PHE A 125 -12.19 -12.32 2.00
C PHE A 125 -11.09 -12.03 3.02
N TYR A 126 -10.69 -13.03 3.82
CA TYR A 126 -9.59 -12.86 4.77
C TYR A 126 -8.30 -12.46 4.08
N PHE A 127 -8.01 -13.10 2.95
CA PHE A 127 -6.79 -12.85 2.23
C PHE A 127 -6.72 -11.44 1.64
N ILE A 128 -7.78 -11.00 0.97
CA ILE A 128 -7.84 -9.66 0.38
C ILE A 128 -7.84 -8.59 1.47
N VAL A 129 -8.69 -8.73 2.49
CA VAL A 129 -8.92 -7.68 3.48
C VAL A 129 -7.82 -7.62 4.54
N VAL A 130 -7.42 -8.75 5.10
CA VAL A 130 -6.49 -8.78 6.24
C VAL A 130 -5.05 -8.72 5.79
N VAL A 131 -4.69 -9.49 4.75
CA VAL A 131 -3.30 -9.64 4.33
C VAL A 131 -2.92 -8.57 3.32
N TRP A 132 -3.75 -8.32 2.30
CA TRP A 132 -3.34 -7.53 1.13
C TRP A 132 -3.84 -6.09 1.08
N LEU A 133 -4.97 -5.76 1.71
CA LEU A 133 -5.57 -4.43 1.59
C LEU A 133 -4.58 -3.31 1.99
N THR A 134 -3.94 -3.44 3.15
CA THR A 134 -2.97 -2.43 3.64
C THR A 134 -1.73 -2.34 2.75
N PRO A 135 -0.95 -3.43 2.50
CA PRO A 135 0.22 -3.34 1.62
C PRO A 135 -0.11 -2.78 0.24
N PHE A 136 -1.25 -3.20 -0.33
CA PHE A 136 -1.67 -2.78 -1.66
C PHE A 136 -1.95 -1.28 -1.74
N CYS A 137 -2.54 -0.67 -0.71
CA CYS A 137 -2.68 0.79 -0.65
C CYS A 137 -1.34 1.54 -0.72
N PHE A 138 -0.29 1.02 -0.08
CA PHE A 138 1.04 1.63 -0.15
C PHE A 138 1.74 1.39 -1.48
N PHE A 139 1.58 0.22 -2.10
CA PHE A 139 2.05 -0.02 -3.47
C PHE A 139 1.39 0.91 -4.49
N LEU A 140 0.06 1.11 -4.40
CA LEU A 140 -0.64 2.08 -5.23
C LEU A 140 -0.14 3.51 -4.98
N SER A 141 0.17 3.84 -3.73
CA SER A 141 0.67 5.18 -3.39
C SER A 141 2.09 5.44 -3.91
N LEU A 142 2.95 4.42 -4.00
CA LEU A 142 4.26 4.55 -4.65
C LEU A 142 4.10 4.86 -6.14
N SER A 143 3.24 4.09 -6.82
CA SER A 143 2.97 4.28 -8.25
C SER A 143 2.46 5.69 -8.57
N ALA A 144 1.63 6.26 -7.69
CA ALA A 144 1.11 7.63 -7.83
C ALA A 144 2.19 8.70 -7.57
N ASN A 145 3.14 8.44 -6.67
CA ASN A 145 4.15 9.43 -6.26
C ASN A 145 5.31 9.54 -7.26
N ASP A 146 5.64 8.45 -7.97
CA ASP A 146 6.71 8.42 -8.98
C ASP A 146 6.44 9.31 -10.21
N GLU A 147 5.17 9.69 -10.44
CA GLU A 147 4.77 10.59 -11.54
C GLU A 147 4.85 12.08 -11.17
N THR A 148 5.04 12.41 -9.89
CA THR A 148 5.30 13.79 -9.49
C THR A 148 6.73 14.15 -9.83
N LEU A 149 6.90 15.13 -10.74
CA LEU A 149 8.21 15.62 -11.17
C LEU A 149 9.14 15.79 -9.96
N PRO A 150 10.42 15.36 -10.04
CA PRO A 150 11.38 15.66 -8.99
C PRO A 150 11.42 17.18 -8.86
N VAL A 151 10.83 17.72 -7.80
CA VAL A 151 11.00 19.13 -7.45
C VAL A 151 12.50 19.30 -7.29
N LYS A 152 13.12 19.98 -8.27
CA LYS A 152 14.55 20.32 -8.29
C LYS A 152 14.95 20.65 -6.86
N GLY A 153 15.91 19.86 -6.38
CA GLY A 153 16.24 19.73 -4.97
C GLY A 153 16.12 21.03 -4.20
N THR A 154 15.52 20.90 -3.01
CA THR A 154 15.88 21.67 -1.83
C THR A 154 17.26 22.24 -2.02
N LYS A 155 17.42 23.58 -2.06
CA LYS A 155 18.73 24.23 -2.20
C LYS A 155 19.63 23.70 -1.09
N THR A 156 20.34 22.61 -1.35
CA THR A 156 21.36 22.09 -0.46
C THR A 156 22.40 23.18 -0.47
N LYS A 157 22.63 23.82 0.68
CA LYS A 157 23.72 24.78 0.83
C LYS A 157 25.02 23.99 0.69
N THR A 158 25.46 23.76 -0.54
CA THR A 158 26.74 23.13 -0.82
C THR A 158 27.82 24.07 -0.32
N ARG A 159 28.81 23.57 0.43
CA ARG A 159 29.91 24.40 0.96
C ARG A 159 30.62 25.20 -0.15
N ALA A 160 30.63 24.69 -1.38
CA ALA A 160 31.11 25.39 -2.56
C ALA A 160 30.28 26.65 -2.90
N GLY A 161 28.94 26.57 -2.83
CA GLY A 161 28.07 27.73 -3.07
C GLY A 161 28.20 28.79 -1.97
N GLU A 162 28.45 28.37 -0.73
CA GLU A 162 28.70 29.28 0.40
C GLU A 162 30.09 29.94 0.31
N LEU A 163 31.09 29.21 -0.19
CA LEU A 163 32.43 29.74 -0.50
C LEU A 163 32.39 30.77 -1.63
N ILE A 164 31.69 30.48 -2.72
CA ILE A 164 31.54 31.41 -3.85
C ILE A 164 30.84 32.69 -3.39
N LYS A 165 29.79 32.58 -2.56
CA LYS A 165 29.10 33.75 -2.01
C LYS A 165 30.02 34.59 -1.12
N ARG A 166 30.82 33.98 -0.26
CA ARG A 166 31.81 34.70 0.58
C ARG A 166 32.91 35.38 -0.25
N LEU A 167 33.38 34.74 -1.31
CA LEU A 167 34.37 35.33 -2.22
C LEU A 167 33.80 36.53 -2.99
N PHE A 168 32.53 36.47 -3.37
CA PHE A 168 31.85 37.56 -4.06
C PHE A 168 31.55 38.74 -3.13
N ASP A 169 31.09 38.49 -1.90
CA ASP A 169 30.94 39.52 -0.84
C ASP A 169 32.28 40.24 -0.56
N PHE A 170 33.40 39.50 -0.53
CA PHE A 170 34.73 40.08 -0.35
C PHE A 170 35.19 40.97 -1.51
N SER A 171 34.62 40.79 -2.70
CA SER A 171 34.94 41.63 -3.88
C SER A 171 34.21 42.97 -3.87
N GLU A 172 33.09 43.08 -3.15
CA GLU A 172 32.28 44.30 -3.06
C GLU A 172 32.85 45.29 -2.02
N PHE A 173 33.65 44.81 -1.06
CA PHE A 173 34.40 45.63 -0.10
C PHE A 173 35.70 46.26 -0.66
N ARG A 174 36.00 46.06 -1.95
CA ARG A 174 37.19 46.61 -2.62
C ARG A 174 36.82 47.67 -3.68
N LYS A 175 35.94 48.60 -3.31
CA LYS A 175 35.77 49.92 -3.92
C LYS A 175 35.70 50.95 -2.80
#